data_AF-A0A3D5XCP9-F1
#
_entry.id   AF-A0A3D5XCP9-F1
#
_cell.length_a   1.000
_cell.length_b   1.000
_cell.length_c   1.000
_cell.angle_alpha   90.00
_cell.angle_beta   90.00
_cell.angle_gamma   90.00
#
_symmetry.space_group_name_H-M   'P 1'
#
loop_
_entity.id
_entity.type
_entity.pdbx_description
1 polymer ?
#
loop_
_entity_poly.entity_id
_entity_poly.type
_entity_poly.pdbx_seq_one_letter_code
_entity_poly.pdbx_strand_id
1 'polypeptide(L)'
;MKEKENINKFTAKYGKELPYSVPDGYFDSLPFRIQEYCLTQSPVHRKQKVTVWQAIRAQISLAAGFVALAFLAAGAYYVLQPTSNTPSVLSNDDYIEIIQNSIYDFDEENLINEIQPYRLDDSIQSYNNEMIQYLLDQDIDYTTLIEQY
;
A
#
# COMPACT_ATOMS: atom_id res chain seq x y z
N MET A 1 -32.97 -52.36 1.72
CA MET A 1 -33.04 -53.60 2.53
C MET A 1 -31.97 -53.67 3.63
N LYS A 2 -30.71 -53.27 3.38
CA LYS A 2 -29.59 -53.28 4.38
C LYS A 2 -29.77 -52.41 5.64
N GLU A 3 -30.56 -51.33 5.56
CA GLU A 3 -30.73 -50.40 6.69
C GLU A 3 -31.58 -51.02 7.82
N LYS A 4 -32.69 -51.69 7.47
CA LYS A 4 -33.59 -52.35 8.43
C LYS A 4 -32.95 -53.52 9.18
N GLU A 5 -31.93 -54.14 8.59
CA GLU A 5 -31.17 -55.23 9.19
C GLU A 5 -30.18 -54.74 10.26
N ASN A 6 -29.56 -53.56 10.05
CA ASN A 6 -28.61 -52.97 11.01
C ASN A 6 -29.28 -52.46 12.29
N ILE A 7 -30.45 -51.81 12.18
CA ILE A 7 -31.22 -51.37 13.35
C ILE A 7 -31.71 -52.55 14.21
N ASN A 8 -32.06 -53.68 13.58
CA ASN A 8 -32.46 -54.89 14.31
C ASN A 8 -31.29 -55.50 15.10
N LYS A 9 -30.09 -55.52 14.53
CA LYS A 9 -28.89 -56.03 15.22
C LYS A 9 -28.46 -55.14 16.39
N PHE A 10 -28.63 -53.83 16.27
CA PHE A 10 -28.31 -52.87 17.34
C PHE A 10 -29.31 -52.97 18.51
N THR A 11 -30.61 -53.00 18.21
CA THR A 11 -31.67 -53.12 19.23
C THR A 11 -31.68 -54.48 19.95
N ALA A 12 -31.27 -55.55 19.26
CA ALA A 12 -31.08 -56.87 19.89
C ALA A 12 -29.88 -56.92 20.86
N LYS A 13 -28.85 -56.10 20.64
CA LYS A 13 -27.62 -56.08 21.46
C LYS A 13 -27.72 -55.15 22.67
N TYR A 14 -28.41 -54.02 22.55
CA TYR A 14 -28.45 -52.97 23.58
C TYR A 14 -29.81 -52.81 24.29
N GLY A 15 -30.80 -53.65 23.94
CA GLY A 15 -32.15 -53.57 24.49
C GLY A 15 -32.92 -52.35 23.96
N LYS A 16 -34.24 -52.36 24.14
CA LYS A 16 -35.12 -51.22 23.82
C LYS A 16 -35.44 -50.36 25.05
N GLU A 17 -34.93 -50.75 26.20
CA GLU A 17 -35.19 -50.06 27.46
C GLU A 17 -34.28 -48.85 27.56
N LEU A 18 -34.88 -47.70 27.87
CA LEU A 18 -34.17 -46.45 28.07
C LEU A 18 -33.49 -46.50 29.45
N PRO A 19 -32.15 -46.41 29.54
CA PRO A 19 -31.44 -46.47 30.82
C PRO A 19 -31.67 -45.21 31.69
N TYR A 20 -32.29 -44.18 31.11
CA TYR A 20 -32.61 -42.94 31.79
C TYR A 20 -34.12 -42.70 31.70
N SER A 21 -34.73 -42.50 32.86
CA SER A 21 -36.11 -42.03 32.96
C SER A 21 -36.11 -40.66 33.64
N VAL A 22 -37.01 -39.79 33.21
CA VAL A 22 -37.24 -38.51 33.89
C VAL A 22 -38.30 -38.71 34.97
N PRO A 23 -38.29 -37.89 36.04
CA PRO A 23 -39.38 -37.87 37.01
C PRO A 23 -40.72 -37.51 36.35
N ASP A 24 -41.80 -38.04 36.92
CA ASP A 24 -43.15 -37.68 36.50
C ASP A 24 -43.35 -36.16 36.61
N GLY A 25 -43.92 -35.55 35.58
CA GLY A 25 -44.16 -34.10 35.52
C GLY A 25 -42.94 -33.22 35.23
N TYR A 26 -41.78 -33.80 34.92
CA TYR A 26 -40.57 -33.03 34.58
C TYR A 26 -40.81 -32.05 33.42
N PHE A 27 -41.44 -32.54 32.33
CA PHE A 27 -41.70 -31.73 31.14
C PHE A 27 -42.87 -30.75 31.32
N ASP A 28 -43.75 -30.96 32.30
CA ASP A 28 -44.86 -30.05 32.59
C ASP A 28 -44.38 -28.75 33.27
N SER A 29 -43.38 -28.86 34.15
CA SER A 29 -42.78 -27.71 34.85
C SER A 29 -41.63 -27.03 34.08
N LEU A 30 -41.08 -27.71 33.06
CA LEU A 30 -39.93 -27.23 32.31
C LEU A 30 -40.15 -25.88 31.61
N PRO A 31 -41.29 -25.63 30.92
CA PRO A 31 -41.54 -24.34 30.26
C PRO A 31 -41.55 -23.18 31.24
N PHE A 32 -42.17 -23.37 32.41
CA PHE A 32 -42.25 -22.35 33.46
C PHE A 32 -40.86 -22.02 34.02
N ARG A 33 -40.04 -23.06 34.28
CA ARG A 33 -38.66 -22.87 34.74
C ARG A 33 -37.81 -22.12 33.72
N ILE A 34 -37.90 -22.48 32.43
CA ILE A 34 -37.17 -21.79 31.35
C ILE A 34 -37.61 -20.32 31.27
N GLN A 35 -38.90 -20.04 31.36
CA GLN A 35 -39.41 -18.68 31.37
C GLN A 35 -38.86 -17.88 32.56
N GLU A 36 -38.87 -18.44 33.76
CA GLU A 36 -38.31 -17.82 34.96
C GLU A 36 -36.80 -17.55 34.83
N TYR A 37 -36.05 -18.50 34.25
CA TYR A 37 -34.64 -18.30 33.90
C TYR A 37 -34.43 -17.18 32.88
N CYS A 38 -35.25 -17.09 31.84
CA CYS A 38 -35.14 -16.01 30.85
C CYS A 38 -35.49 -14.64 31.43
N LEU A 39 -36.44 -14.58 32.37
CA LEU A 39 -36.83 -13.34 33.05
C LEU A 39 -35.78 -12.89 34.09
N THR A 40 -35.14 -13.83 34.78
CA THR A 40 -34.10 -13.55 35.79
C THR A 40 -32.71 -13.34 35.19
N GLN A 41 -32.39 -14.02 34.10
CA GLN A 41 -31.11 -13.93 33.40
C GLN A 41 -31.16 -13.03 32.17
N SER A 42 -32.28 -12.38 31.84
CA SER A 42 -32.20 -11.22 30.96
C SER A 42 -31.16 -10.29 31.60
N PRO A 43 -29.96 -10.12 31.02
CA PRO A 43 -29.08 -9.10 31.52
C PRO A 43 -29.89 -7.85 31.26
N VAL A 44 -30.45 -7.28 32.33
CA VAL A 44 -30.89 -5.90 32.35
C VAL A 44 -29.68 -5.20 31.77
N HIS A 45 -29.76 -4.84 30.49
CA HIS A 45 -28.72 -4.13 29.78
C HIS A 45 -28.66 -2.83 30.54
N ARG A 46 -27.84 -2.85 31.59
CA ARG A 46 -27.70 -1.79 32.55
C ARG A 46 -27.02 -0.76 31.71
N LYS A 47 -27.81 0.12 31.08
CA LYS A 47 -27.35 1.15 30.17
C LYS A 47 -26.23 1.85 30.92
N GLN A 48 -25.00 1.47 30.57
CA GLN A 48 -23.83 1.88 31.30
C GLN A 48 -23.76 3.35 30.95
N LYS A 49 -24.02 4.21 31.93
CA LYS A 49 -24.03 5.65 31.73
C LYS A 49 -22.58 6.05 31.46
N VAL A 50 -22.17 5.90 30.20
CA VAL A 50 -20.89 6.42 29.73
C VAL A 50 -20.96 7.91 29.97
N THR A 51 -20.03 8.40 30.77
CA THR A 51 -19.97 9.83 31.07
C THR A 51 -19.40 10.51 29.84
N VAL A 52 -19.95 11.65 29.43
CA VAL A 52 -19.53 12.39 28.24
C VAL A 52 -18.01 12.61 28.18
N TRP A 53 -17.36 12.78 29.34
CA TRP A 53 -15.90 12.83 29.51
C TRP A 53 -15.12 11.61 29.00
N GLN A 54 -15.69 10.40 29.10
CA GLN A 54 -15.05 9.18 28.59
C GLN A 54 -15.10 9.14 27.05
N ALA A 55 -16.19 9.61 26.45
CA ALA A 55 -16.30 9.71 24.99
C ALA A 55 -15.37 10.80 24.43
N ILE A 56 -15.27 11.95 25.10
CA ILE A 56 -14.35 13.04 24.71
C ILE A 56 -12.89 12.59 24.76
N ARG A 57 -12.48 11.81 25.78
CA ARG A 57 -11.11 11.29 25.88
C ARG A 57 -10.70 10.42 24.68
N ALA A 58 -11.61 9.59 24.17
CA ALA A 58 -11.34 8.77 23.00
C ALA A 58 -11.22 9.60 21.70
N GLN A 59 -11.95 10.73 21.61
CA GLN A 59 -11.85 11.64 20.47
C GLN A 59 -10.57 12.49 20.50
N ILE A 60 -10.08 12.85 21.69
CA ILE A 60 -8.82 13.60 21.85
C ILE A 60 -7.61 12.76 21.40
N SER A 61 -7.57 11.45 21.70
CA SER A 61 -6.47 10.60 21.24
C SER A 61 -6.43 10.46 19.71
N LEU A 62 -7.60 10.40 19.08
CA LEU A 62 -7.70 10.37 17.62
C LEU A 62 -7.23 11.70 16.99
N ALA A 63 -7.71 12.83 17.53
CA ALA A 63 -7.33 14.16 17.05
C ALA A 63 -5.82 14.42 17.22
N ALA A 64 -5.23 14.01 18.33
CA ALA A 64 -3.79 14.13 18.57
C ALA A 64 -2.96 13.34 17.53
N GLY A 65 -3.45 12.18 17.09
CA GLY A 65 -2.81 11.39 16.02
C GLY A 65 -2.81 12.12 14.67
N PHE A 66 -3.93 12.75 14.29
CA PHE A 66 -3.99 13.56 13.07
C PHE A 66 -3.08 14.78 13.12
N VAL A 67 -3.00 15.45 14.27
CA VAL A 67 -2.09 16.58 14.48
C VAL A 67 -0.64 16.12 14.34
N ALA A 68 -0.26 15.00 14.94
CA ALA A 68 1.09 14.44 14.81
C ALA A 68 1.45 14.08 13.36
N LEU A 69 0.51 13.47 12.61
CA LEU A 69 0.69 13.18 11.19
C LEU A 69 0.87 14.45 10.36
N ALA A 70 0.08 15.50 10.63
CA ALA A 70 0.23 16.78 9.94
C ALA A 70 1.59 17.43 10.21
N PHE A 71 2.10 17.37 11.44
CA PHE A 71 3.44 17.85 11.78
C PHE A 71 4.54 17.04 11.08
N LEU A 72 4.41 15.71 11.02
CA LEU A 72 5.36 14.86 10.31
C LEU A 72 5.36 15.16 8.81
N ALA A 73 4.19 15.32 8.20
CA ALA A 73 4.06 15.67 6.78
C ALA A 73 4.64 17.06 6.48
N ALA A 74 4.37 18.05 7.34
CA ALA A 74 4.94 19.38 7.20
C ALA A 74 6.47 19.37 7.38
N GLY A 75 6.99 18.65 8.38
CA GLY A 75 8.43 18.49 8.61
C GLY A 75 9.13 17.82 7.43
N ALA A 76 8.54 16.74 6.90
CA ALA A 76 9.05 16.08 5.70
C ALA A 76 9.07 17.03 4.50
N TYR A 77 8.00 17.81 4.30
CA TYR A 77 7.94 18.81 3.22
C TYR A 77 9.04 19.88 3.34
N TYR A 78 9.35 20.34 4.55
CA TYR A 78 10.45 21.29 4.75
C TYR A 78 11.84 20.70 4.52
N VAL A 79 12.05 19.42 4.88
CA VAL A 79 13.35 18.75 4.72
C VAL A 79 13.59 18.30 3.28
N LEU A 80 12.54 17.89 2.56
CA LEU A 80 12.65 17.36 1.20
C LEU A 80 12.48 18.44 0.12
N GLN A 81 12.35 19.72 0.46
CA GLN A 81 12.35 20.80 -0.53
C GLN A 81 13.69 20.77 -1.31
N PRO A 82 13.70 20.42 -2.60
CA PRO A 82 14.93 20.46 -3.38
C PRO A 82 15.35 21.93 -3.51
N THR A 83 16.55 22.25 -3.04
CA THR A 83 17.18 23.55 -3.33
C THR A 83 17.54 23.57 -4.81
N SER A 84 16.60 24.02 -5.63
CA SER A 84 16.74 24.07 -7.08
C SER A 84 17.60 25.27 -7.48
N ASN A 85 18.90 25.28 -7.15
CA ASN A 85 19.88 26.26 -7.65
C ASN A 85 21.34 25.75 -7.58
N THR A 86 21.56 24.45 -7.76
CA THR A 86 22.91 23.92 -8.00
C THR A 86 22.98 23.39 -9.42
N PRO A 87 23.71 24.05 -10.34
CA PRO A 87 24.01 23.44 -11.63
C PRO A 87 24.85 22.19 -11.34
N SER A 88 24.24 21.03 -11.51
CA SER A 88 24.92 19.74 -11.40
C SER A 88 25.92 19.63 -12.55
N VAL A 89 27.19 19.94 -12.28
CA VAL A 89 28.29 19.52 -13.14
C VAL A 89 28.39 18.02 -12.97
N LEU A 90 27.74 17.28 -13.86
CA LEU A 90 27.84 15.82 -13.95
C LEU A 90 29.31 15.46 -14.06
N SER A 91 29.81 14.67 -13.11
CA SER A 91 31.13 14.06 -13.24
C SER A 91 31.04 13.00 -14.35
N ASN A 92 32.08 12.82 -15.16
CA ASN A 92 32.05 11.87 -16.28
C ASN A 92 31.67 10.43 -15.86
N ASP A 93 31.92 10.08 -14.59
CA ASP A 93 31.57 8.78 -14.02
C ASP A 93 30.07 8.64 -13.72
N ASP A 94 29.36 9.74 -13.42
CA ASP A 94 27.93 9.74 -13.09
C ASP A 94 27.06 9.43 -14.32
N TYR A 95 27.52 9.83 -15.51
CA TYR A 95 26.79 9.60 -16.76
C TYR A 95 26.71 8.10 -17.11
N ILE A 96 27.74 7.33 -16.76
CA ILE A 96 27.77 5.88 -16.98
C ILE A 96 26.76 5.16 -16.09
N GLU A 97 26.62 5.57 -14.83
CA GLU A 97 25.64 5.00 -13.89
C GLU A 97 24.21 5.29 -14.33
N ILE A 98 23.94 6.53 -14.73
CA ILE A 98 22.62 6.96 -15.20
C ILE A 98 22.23 6.16 -16.44
N ILE A 99 23.12 6.06 -17.44
CA ILE A 99 22.85 5.25 -18.64
C ILE A 99 22.63 3.79 -18.25
N GLN A 100 23.53 3.17 -17.50
CA GLN A 100 23.45 1.74 -17.21
C GLN A 100 22.14 1.32 -16.54
N ASN A 101 21.63 2.15 -15.62
CA ASN A 101 20.35 1.89 -14.95
C ASN A 101 19.12 2.21 -15.80
N SER A 102 19.26 3.06 -16.83
CA SER A 102 18.15 3.53 -17.68
C SER A 102 18.18 3.01 -19.12
N ILE A 103 19.12 2.13 -19.49
CA ILE A 103 19.22 1.53 -20.84
C ILE A 103 17.87 0.96 -21.31
N TYR A 104 17.05 0.44 -20.40
CA TYR A 104 15.75 -0.15 -20.72
C TYR A 104 14.61 0.88 -20.83
N ASP A 105 14.80 2.10 -20.32
CA ASP A 105 13.80 3.19 -20.39
C ASP A 105 13.94 4.01 -21.69
N PHE A 106 15.12 3.97 -22.32
CA PHE A 106 15.37 4.58 -23.62
C PHE A 106 15.05 3.61 -24.76
N ASP A 107 13.77 3.55 -25.16
CA ASP A 107 13.40 2.92 -26.43
C ASP A 107 13.52 3.91 -27.62
N GLU A 108 13.62 3.35 -28.83
CA GLU A 108 13.77 4.14 -30.06
C GLU A 108 12.55 5.04 -30.33
N GLU A 109 11.35 4.62 -29.94
CA GLU A 109 10.11 5.37 -30.10
C GLU A 109 10.08 6.61 -29.18
N ASN A 110 10.52 6.49 -27.93
CA ASN A 110 10.71 7.57 -26.96
C ASN A 110 11.79 8.54 -27.43
N LEU A 111 12.92 8.04 -27.95
CA LEU A 111 13.96 8.89 -28.53
C LEU A 111 13.44 9.68 -29.74
N ILE A 112 12.70 9.05 -30.64
CA ILE A 112 12.10 9.70 -31.81
C ILE A 112 11.06 10.76 -31.37
N ASN A 113 10.29 10.49 -30.31
CA ASN A 113 9.30 11.42 -29.77
C ASN A 113 9.93 12.62 -29.04
N GLU A 114 11.06 12.45 -28.36
CA GLU A 114 11.79 13.55 -27.73
C GLU A 114 12.57 14.38 -28.77
N ILE A 115 12.94 13.77 -29.91
CA ILE A 115 13.55 14.43 -31.09
C ILE A 115 12.46 15.05 -31.99
N GLN A 116 11.20 15.17 -31.55
CA GLN A 116 10.24 16.11 -32.16
C GLN A 116 10.95 17.45 -32.40
N PRO A 117 10.72 18.14 -33.54
CA PRO A 117 11.65 19.14 -34.07
C PRO A 117 11.71 20.35 -33.15
N TYR A 118 12.52 20.23 -32.10
CA TYR A 118 13.06 21.34 -31.36
C TYR A 118 13.70 22.21 -32.43
N ARG A 119 13.27 23.46 -32.53
CA ARG A 119 13.85 24.39 -33.51
C ARG A 119 15.31 24.58 -33.11
N LEU A 120 16.18 23.79 -33.74
CA LEU A 120 17.63 23.82 -33.64
C LEU A 120 18.20 25.08 -34.33
N ASP A 121 17.56 26.23 -34.13
CA ASP A 121 17.87 27.44 -34.89
C ASP A 121 18.79 28.36 -34.08
N ASP A 122 18.53 28.53 -32.78
CA ASP A 122 19.24 29.54 -31.97
C ASP A 122 20.44 29.00 -31.16
N SER A 123 20.34 27.81 -30.56
CA SER A 123 21.42 27.30 -29.71
C SER A 123 22.56 26.68 -30.52
N ILE A 124 22.25 25.93 -31.59
CA ILE A 124 23.25 25.30 -32.45
C ILE A 124 24.07 26.34 -33.23
N GLN A 125 23.49 27.46 -33.65
CA GLN A 125 24.25 28.52 -34.31
C GLN A 125 25.33 29.13 -33.40
N SER A 126 25.03 29.34 -32.12
CA SER A 126 25.99 29.91 -31.17
C SER A 126 27.18 28.98 -30.93
N TYR A 127 26.92 27.69 -30.67
CA TYR A 127 27.97 26.68 -30.47
C TYR A 127 28.78 26.44 -31.74
N ASN A 128 28.12 26.42 -32.90
CA ASN A 128 28.81 26.27 -34.18
C ASN A 128 29.74 27.46 -34.43
N ASN A 129 29.34 28.69 -34.09
CA ASN A 129 30.19 29.84 -34.36
C ASN A 129 31.44 29.85 -33.47
N GLU A 130 31.32 29.46 -32.19
CA GLU A 130 32.47 29.31 -31.28
C GLU A 130 33.40 28.16 -31.73
N MET A 131 32.83 27.01 -32.11
CA MET A 131 33.58 25.87 -32.63
C MET A 131 34.29 26.20 -33.95
N ILE A 132 33.59 26.85 -34.89
CA ILE A 132 34.14 27.30 -36.18
C ILE A 132 35.28 28.30 -35.94
N GLN A 133 35.11 29.21 -34.99
CA GLN A 133 36.13 30.19 -34.65
C GLN A 133 37.38 29.54 -34.02
N TYR A 134 37.20 28.53 -33.17
CA TYR A 134 38.31 27.74 -32.62
C TYR A 134 39.08 26.97 -33.71
N LEU A 135 38.36 26.32 -34.64
CA LEU A 135 38.98 25.60 -35.75
C LEU A 135 39.77 26.54 -36.69
N LEU A 136 39.25 27.76 -36.91
CA LEU A 136 39.94 28.81 -37.67
C LEU A 136 41.17 29.36 -36.95
N ASP A 137 41.09 29.59 -35.64
CA ASP A 137 42.20 30.14 -34.84
C ASP A 137 43.37 29.15 -34.73
N GLN A 138 43.06 27.86 -34.63
CA GLN A 138 44.05 26.79 -34.49
C GLN A 138 44.52 26.22 -35.85
N ASP A 139 44.02 26.74 -36.98
CA ASP A 139 44.30 26.27 -38.35
C ASP A 139 44.13 24.74 -38.49
N ILE A 140 43.11 24.19 -37.81
CA ILE A 140 42.86 22.75 -37.78
C ILE A 140 42.09 22.37 -39.04
N ASP A 141 42.81 21.87 -40.02
CA ASP A 141 42.22 21.34 -41.25
C ASP A 141 41.53 19.98 -41.02
N TYR A 142 40.51 19.68 -41.83
CA TYR A 142 39.77 18.41 -41.75
C TYR A 142 40.69 17.20 -42.01
N THR A 143 41.77 17.39 -42.76
CA THR A 143 42.82 16.39 -43.01
C THR A 143 43.50 15.95 -41.70
N THR A 144 43.80 16.90 -40.81
CA THR A 144 44.45 16.66 -39.52
C THR A 144 43.56 15.86 -38.57
N LEU A 145 42.24 16.05 -38.63
CA LEU A 145 41.28 15.35 -37.78
C LEU A 145 41.12 13.87 -38.16
N ILE A 146 41.28 13.54 -39.45
CA ILE A 146 41.20 12.17 -39.96
C ILE A 146 42.47 11.38 -39.65
N GLU A 147 43.64 12.04 -39.61
CA GLU A 147 44.91 11.37 -39.28
C GLU A 147 45.04 11.00 -37.79
N GLN A 148 44.24 11.62 -36.91
CA GLN A 148 44.31 11.38 -35.46
C GLN A 148 43.43 10.21 -34.97
N TYR A 149 42.77 9.48 -35.87
CA TYR A 149 42.04 8.24 -35.58
C TYR A 149 42.47 7.07 -36.48
#